data_AF-A0A2U2X0G0-F1
#
_entry.id   AF-A0A2U2X0G0-F1
#
_cell.length_a   1.000
_cell.length_b   1.000
_cell.length_c   1.000
_cell.angle_alpha   90.00
_cell.angle_beta   90.00
_cell.angle_gamma   90.00
#
_symmetry.space_group_name_H-M   'P 1'
#
loop_
_entity.id
_entity.type
_entity.pdbx_description
1 polymer ?
#
loop_
_entity_poly.entity_id
_entity_poly.type
_entity_poly.pdbx_seq_one_letter_code
_entity_poly.pdbx_strand_id
1 'polypeptide(L)' 'MKEITLKIPEDKFDFFMEVFNQLGLETSDKDFEIPEWQKEVVLDRIKNAKEEDFFSIDDLDKKINL' A
#
# COMPACT_ATOMS: atom_id res chain seq x y z
N MET A 1 -6.97 17.70 -21.71
CA MET A 1 -5.80 16.81 -21.73
C MET A 1 -6.25 15.40 -22.09
N LYS A 2 -5.39 14.58 -22.68
CA LYS A 2 -5.69 13.17 -22.99
C LYS A 2 -4.84 12.31 -22.06
N GLU A 3 -5.47 11.40 -21.34
CA GLU A 3 -4.82 10.46 -20.45
C GLU A 3 -4.74 9.10 -21.14
N ILE A 4 -3.63 8.37 -20.93
CA ILE A 4 -3.44 7.03 -21.46
C ILE A 4 -2.99 6.10 -20.34
N THR A 5 -3.50 4.87 -20.33
CA THR A 5 -3.05 3.81 -19.42
C THR A 5 -2.24 2.80 -20.21
N LEU A 6 -1.01 2.54 -19.78
CA LEU A 6 -0.07 1.62 -20.43
C LEU A 6 0.15 0.40 -19.53
N LYS A 7 0.14 -0.80 -20.13
CA LYS A 7 0.61 -2.02 -19.46
C LYS A 7 2.07 -2.22 -19.82
N ILE A 8 2.94 -2.17 -18.81
CA ILE A 8 4.39 -2.28 -18.97
C ILE A 8 4.85 -3.59 -18.33
N PRO A 9 5.72 -4.38 -19.00
CA PRO A 9 6.39 -5.51 -18.37
C PRO A 9 7.18 -5.08 -17.13
N GLU A 10 7.12 -5.86 -16.05
CA GLU A 10 7.71 -5.52 -14.76
C GLU A 10 9.24 -5.29 -14.85
N ASP A 11 9.93 -6.08 -15.68
CA ASP A 11 11.36 -5.96 -15.96
C ASP A 11 11.75 -4.65 -16.66
N LYS A 12 10.77 -3.89 -17.18
CA LYS A 12 10.98 -2.64 -17.92
C LYS A 12 10.42 -1.43 -17.19
N PHE A 13 9.79 -1.61 -16.03
CA PHE A 13 9.10 -0.54 -15.33
C PHE A 13 10.02 0.63 -15.01
N ASP A 14 11.16 0.37 -14.39
CA ASP A 14 12.14 1.38 -13.98
C ASP A 14 12.66 2.20 -15.16
N PHE A 15 12.93 1.53 -16.29
CA PHE A 15 13.38 2.19 -17.52
C PHE A 15 12.33 3.19 -18.04
N PHE A 16 11.07 2.79 -18.08
CA PHE A 16 10.00 3.68 -18.55
C PHE A 16 9.74 4.83 -17.57
N MET A 17 9.81 4.59 -16.26
CA MET A 17 9.68 5.64 -15.25
C MET A 17 10.79 6.70 -15.38
N GLU A 18 12.03 6.29 -15.65
CA GLU A 18 13.13 7.22 -15.91
C GLU A 18 12.85 8.08 -17.16
N VAL A 19 12.40 7.45 -18.25
CA VAL A 19 12.03 8.15 -19.49
C VAL A 19 10.88 9.13 -19.26
N PHE A 20 9.84 8.73 -18.52
CA PHE A 20 8.69 9.58 -18.21
C PHE A 20 9.10 10.80 -17.37
N ASN A 21 9.97 10.60 -16.37
CA ASN A 21 10.53 11.67 -15.56
C ASN A 21 11.37 12.66 -16.40
N GLN A 22 12.22 12.17 -17.31
CA GLN A 22 13.03 13.01 -18.21
C GLN A 22 12.16 13.83 -19.17
N LEU A 23 11.03 13.28 -19.60
CA LEU A 23 10.08 13.96 -20.48
C LEU A 23 9.12 14.89 -19.72
N GLY A 24 9.16 14.92 -18.39
CA GLY A 24 8.27 15.72 -17.55
C GLY A 24 6.81 15.27 -17.62
N LEU A 25 6.57 13.98 -17.89
CA LEU A 25 5.23 13.40 -17.93
C LEU A 25 4.73 13.15 -16.51
N GLU A 26 3.47 13.51 -16.26
CA GLU A 26 2.82 13.18 -14.99
C GLU A 26 2.50 11.69 -14.95
N THR A 27 3.16 10.96 -14.07
CA THR A 27 2.83 9.57 -13.76
C THR A 27 1.94 9.53 -12.51
N SER A 28 0.98 8.61 -12.50
CA SER A 28 0.11 8.36 -11.35
C SER A 28 0.79 7.55 -10.26
N ASP A 29 2.02 7.08 -10.50
CA ASP A 29 2.90 6.41 -9.52
C ASP A 29 3.55 7.39 -8.55
N LYS A 30 2.88 8.52 -8.27
CA LYS A 30 3.26 9.33 -7.11
C LYS A 30 3.02 8.46 -5.89
N ASP A 31 4.10 8.19 -5.17
CA ASP A 31 4.13 7.50 -3.88
C ASP A 31 2.78 7.61 -3.20
N PHE A 32 2.15 6.47 -2.92
CA PHE A 32 0.93 6.44 -2.13
C PHE A 32 1.24 7.04 -0.75
N GLU A 33 1.02 8.34 -0.61
CA GLU A 33 1.23 9.05 0.65
C GLU A 33 0.12 8.63 1.59
N ILE A 34 0.45 7.73 2.51
CA ILE A 34 -0.45 7.33 3.59
C ILE A 34 -0.77 8.59 4.41
N PRO A 35 -2.05 9.01 4.49
CA PRO A 35 -2.45 10.16 5.29
C PRO A 35 -2.04 9.99 6.76
N GLU A 36 -1.65 11.09 7.42
CA GLU A 36 -1.11 11.04 8.78
C GLU A 36 -2.07 10.42 9.80
N TRP A 37 -3.37 10.69 9.65
CA TRP A 37 -4.40 10.09 10.52
C TRP A 37 -4.43 8.56 10.44
N GLN A 38 -4.10 7.96 9.30
CA GLN A 38 -4.04 6.50 9.16
C GLN A 38 -2.84 5.94 9.93
N LYS A 39 -1.70 6.64 9.88
CA LYS A 39 -0.50 6.27 10.65
C LYS A 39 -0.77 6.38 12.16
N GLU A 40 -1.39 7.46 12.60
CA GLU A 40 -1.77 7.67 14.01
C GLU A 40 -2.67 6.54 14.54
N VAL A 41 -3.67 6.12 13.75
CA VAL A 41 -4.56 5.01 14.12
C VAL A 41 -3.80 3.69 14.27
N VAL A 42 -2.87 3.39 13.36
CA VAL A 42 -2.06 2.16 13.45
C VAL A 42 -1.15 2.22 14.68
N LEU A 43 -0.50 3.36 14.93
CA LEU A 43 0.36 3.55 16.10
C LEU A 43 -0.41 3.41 17.41
N ASP A 44 -1.62 3.98 17.50
CA ASP A 44 -2.48 3.86 18.68
C ASP A 44 -2.90 2.40 18.92
N ARG A 45 -3.26 1.66 17.86
CA ARG A 45 -3.56 0.22 17.97
C ARG A 45 -2.37 -0.58 18.48
N ILE A 46 -1.17 -0.34 17.94
CA ILE A 46 0.05 -1.04 18.38
C ILE A 46 0.32 -0.74 19.85
N LYS A 47 0.19 0.52 20.27
CA LYS A 47 0.41 0.95 21.65
C LYS A 47 -0.58 0.33 22.63
N ASN A 48 -1.84 0.16 22.22
CA ASN A 48 -2.91 -0.36 23.08
C ASN A 48 -3.13 -1.87 22.94
N ALA A 49 -2.42 -2.53 22.02
CA ALA A 49 -2.54 -3.97 21.81
C ALA A 49 -2.06 -4.74 23.05
N LYS A 50 -2.90 -5.66 23.52
CA LYS A 50 -2.58 -6.57 24.62
C LYS A 50 -2.26 -7.95 24.06
N GLU A 51 -1.47 -8.73 24.79
CA GLU A 51 -1.17 -10.13 24.39
C GLU A 51 -2.45 -10.95 24.16
N GLU A 52 -3.51 -10.67 24.93
CA GLU A 52 -4.83 -11.32 24.82
C GLU A 52 -5.56 -11.03 23.50
N ASP A 53 -5.20 -9.95 22.80
CA ASP A 53 -5.79 -9.60 21.50
C ASP A 53 -5.23 -10.48 20.37
N PHE A 54 -4.12 -11.18 20.60
CA PHE A 54 -3.47 -12.04 19.64
C PHE A 54 -3.82 -13.52 19.87
N PHE A 55 -4.00 -14.25 18.78
CA PHE A 55 -4.22 -15.70 18.80
C PHE A 55 -3.56 -16.32 17.56
N SER A 56 -3.27 -17.62 17.61
CA SER A 56 -2.72 -18.31 16.44
C SER A 56 -3.73 -18.30 15.30
N ILE A 57 -3.24 -18.19 14.07
CA ILE A 57 -4.08 -18.33 12.87
C ILE A 57 -4.80 -19.69 12.84
N ASP A 58 -4.21 -20.73 13.43
CA ASP A 58 -4.81 -22.06 13.54
C ASP A 58 -6.09 -22.08 14.41
N ASP A 59 -6.26 -21.09 15.28
CA ASP A 59 -7.44 -20.96 16.15
C ASP A 59 -8.51 -20.01 15.58
N LEU A 60 -8.33 -19.51 14.35
CA LEU A 60 -9.22 -18.55 13.69
C LEU A 60 -10.66 -19.06 13.59
N ASP A 61 -10.83 -20.32 13.16
CA ASP A 61 -12.13 -20.95 12.98
C ASP A 61 -12.94 -21.04 14.29
N LYS A 62 -12.27 -21.02 15.44
CA LYS A 62 -12.93 -21.05 16.77
C LYS A 62 -13.34 -19.66 17.24
N LYS A 63 -12.67 -18.62 16.73
CA LYS A 63 -12.82 -17.21 17.14
C LYS A 63 -13.79 -16.45 16.25
N ILE A 64 -13.93 -16.85 14.99
CA ILE A 64 -14.81 -16.20 14.02
C ILE A 64 -16.02 -17.09 13.77
N ASN A 65 -17.22 -16.61 14.11
CA ASN A 65 -18.47 -17.19 13.59
C ASN A 65 -18.67 -16.64 12.17
N LEU A 66 -18.28 -17.43 11.17
CA LEU A 66 -18.58 -17.17 9.76
C LEU A 66 -19.96 -17.70 9.38
#